data_AF-A0A0D0DA62-F1
#
_entry.id   AF-A0A0D0DA62-F1
#
_cell.length_a   1.000
_cell.length_b   1.000
_cell.length_c   1.000
_cell.angle_alpha   90.00
_cell.angle_beta   90.00
_cell.angle_gamma   90.00
#
_symmetry.space_group_name_H-M   'P 1'
#
loop_
_entity.id
_entity.type
_entity.pdbx_description
1 polymer ?
#
loop_
_entity_poly.entity_id
_entity_poly.type
_entity_poly.pdbx_seq_one_letter_code
_entity_poly.pdbx_strand_id
1 'polypeptide(L)' 'VSVEEQLAIFLYTCVTGLSSCHVAERFQRSPDTVTKYFKAMLFFFSSDPFYS' A
#
# COMPACT_ATOMS: atom_id res chain seq x y z
N VAL A 1 4.94 -6.65 -8.27
CA VAL A 1 4.53 -5.29 -7.87
C VAL A 1 5.80 -4.51 -7.64
N SER A 2 6.08 -3.52 -8.49
CA SER A 2 7.28 -2.68 -8.37
C SER A 2 7.20 -1.82 -7.10
N VAL A 3 8.31 -1.22 -6.66
CA VAL A 3 8.31 -0.35 -5.46
C VAL A 3 7.39 0.84 -5.67
N GLU A 4 7.32 1.38 -6.89
CA GLU A 4 6.42 2.47 -7.28
C GLU A 4 4.95 2.04 -7.17
N GLU A 5 4.62 0.82 -7.61
CA GLU A 5 3.26 0.29 -7.51
C GLU A 5 2.87 0.03 -6.04
N GLN A 6 3.80 -0.43 -5.20
CA GLN A 6 3.58 -0.59 -3.75
C GLN A 6 3.33 0.77 -3.07
N LEU A 7 4.14 1.78 -3.42
CA LEU A 7 3.99 3.14 -2.92
C LEU A 7 2.66 3.74 -3.36
N ALA A 8 2.28 3.52 -4.62
CA ALA A 8 0.99 3.96 -5.15
C ALA A 8 -0.18 3.29 -4.42
N ILE A 9 -0.12 1.98 -4.15
CA ILE A 9 -1.13 1.28 -3.35
C ILE A 9 -1.25 1.92 -1.96
N PHE A 10 -0.12 2.17 -1.28
CA PHE A 10 -0.10 2.77 0.06
C PHE A 10 -0.73 4.17 0.07
N LEU A 11 -0.22 5.08 -0.77
CA LEU A 11 -0.71 6.46 -0.83
C LEU A 11 -2.17 6.53 -1.27
N TYR A 12 -2.57 5.74 -2.27
CA TYR A 12 -3.95 5.70 -2.74
C TYR A 12 -4.90 5.22 -1.64
N THR A 13 -4.52 4.19 -0.89
CA THR A 13 -5.31 3.68 0.25
C THR A 13 -5.44 4.75 1.35
N CYS A 14 -4.35 5.42 1.73
CA CYS A 14 -4.38 6.48 2.75
C CYS A 14 -5.23 7.69 2.34
N VAL A 15 -5.15 8.12 1.09
CA VAL A 15 -5.86 9.31 0.60
C VAL A 15 -7.35 9.02 0.37
N THR A 16 -7.69 7.83 -0.12
CA THR A 16 -9.08 7.51 -0.48
C THR A 16 -9.87 6.83 0.63
N GLY A 17 -9.20 6.20 1.61
CA GLY A 17 -9.85 5.45 2.68
C GLY A 17 -10.67 4.25 2.20
N LEU A 18 -10.48 3.81 0.96
CA LEU A 18 -11.22 2.69 0.37
C LEU A 18 -10.80 1.35 0.98
N SER A 19 -11.72 0.39 0.96
CA SER A 19 -11.41 -0.98 1.36
C SER A 19 -10.44 -1.65 0.39
N SER A 20 -9.71 -2.66 0.88
CA SER A 20 -8.72 -3.40 0.09
C SER A 20 -9.32 -4.04 -1.17
N CYS A 21 -10.61 -4.40 -1.17
CA CYS A 21 -11.30 -4.90 -2.36
C CYS A 21 -11.35 -3.85 -3.49
N HIS A 22 -11.77 -2.62 -3.19
CA HIS A 22 -11.85 -1.55 -4.19
C HIS A 22 -10.47 -1.10 -4.69
N VAL A 23 -9.49 -1.05 -3.78
CA VAL A 23 -8.10 -0.78 -4.17
C VAL A 23 -7.57 -1.90 -5.05
N ALA A 24 -7.89 -3.16 -4.74
CA ALA A 24 -7.49 -4.32 -5.53
C ALA A 24 -8.06 -4.27 -6.96
N GLU A 25 -9.33 -3.89 -7.12
CA GLU A 25 -9.95 -3.67 -8.43
C GLU A 25 -9.20 -2.58 -9.23
N ARG A 26 -8.88 -1.44 -8.59
CA ARG A 26 -8.18 -0.34 -9.26
C ARG A 26 -6.79 -0.73 -9.76
N PHE A 27 -6.05 -1.50 -8.96
CA PHE A 27 -4.68 -1.91 -9.28
C PHE A 27 -4.60 -3.26 -10.00
N GLN A 28 -5.74 -3.91 -10.28
CA GLN A 28 -5.80 -5.24 -10.91
C GLN A 28 -4.97 -6.27 -10.13
N ARG A 29 -5.08 -6.25 -8.80
CA ARG A 29 -4.40 -7.15 -7.86
C ARG A 29 -5.42 -7.91 -7.01
N SER A 30 -4.94 -8.88 -6.23
CA SER A 30 -5.78 -9.48 -5.19
C SER A 30 -5.85 -8.58 -3.93
N PRO A 31 -6.94 -8.65 -3.14
CA PRO A 31 -7.04 -7.94 -1.86
C PRO A 31 -5.90 -8.29 -0.89
N ASP A 32 -5.42 -9.53 -0.92
CA ASP A 32 -4.26 -9.98 -0.13
C ASP A 32 -2.98 -9.27 -0.54
N THR A 33 -2.79 -9.09 -1.84
CA THR A 33 -1.63 -8.39 -2.41
C THR A 33 -1.64 -6.92 -1.98
N VAL A 34 -2.79 -6.26 -2.08
CA VAL A 34 -2.98 -4.88 -1.60
C VAL A 34 -2.66 -4.77 -0.12
N THR A 35 -3.25 -5.65 0.70
CA THR A 35 -3.07 -5.63 2.16
C THR A 35 -1.62 -5.88 2.55
N LYS A 36 -0.92 -6.81 1.86
CA LYS A 36 0.50 -7.10 2.07
C LYS A 36 1.37 -5.87 1.84
N TYR A 37 1.18 -5.18 0.71
CA TYR A 37 2.03 -4.05 0.35
C TYR A 37 1.69 -2.77 1.10
N PHE A 38 0.42 -2.56 1.44
CA PHE A 38 0.03 -1.52 2.38
C PHE A 38 0.77 -1.68 3.71
N LYS A 39 0.75 -2.89 4.31
CA LYS A 39 1.46 -3.17 5.56
C LYS A 39 2.97 -3.00 5.43
N ALA A 40 3.56 -3.50 4.35
CA ALA A 40 5.00 -3.38 4.11
C ALA A 40 5.45 -1.90 4.07
N MET A 41 4.72 -1.07 3.32
CA MET A 41 4.98 0.37 3.25
C MET A 41 4.71 1.06 4.59
N LEU A 42 3.64 0.70 5.30
CA LEU A 42 3.35 1.23 6.62
C LEU A 42 4.49 0.97 7.61
N PHE A 43 5.00 -0.27 7.68
CA PHE A 43 6.12 -0.62 8.56
C PHE A 43 7.40 0.12 8.15
N PHE A 44 7.67 0.22 6.86
CA PHE A 44 8.83 0.95 6.35
C PHE A 44 8.78 2.43 6.75
N PHE A 45 7.67 3.12 6.47
CA PHE A 45 7.51 4.53 6.82
C PHE A 45 7.38 4.78 8.32
N SER A 46 6.96 3.79 9.11
CA SER A 46 6.90 3.93 10.58
C SER A 46 8.23 3.57 11.26
N SER A 47 9.22 3.09 10.50
CA SER A 47 10.50 2.66 11.06
C SER A 47 11.42 3.85 11.32
N ASP A 48 12.15 3.81 12.44
CA ASP A 48 13.14 4.84 12.82
C ASP A 48 14.16 5.15 11.71
N PRO A 49 14.74 4.17 10.98
CA PRO A 49 15.71 4.42 9.92
C PRO A 49 15.18 5.24 8.73
N PHE A 50 13.87 5.46 8.63
CA PHE A 50 13.30 6.29 7.57
C PHE A 50 13.43 7.80 7.86
N TYR A 51 13.44 8.18 9.15
CA TYR A 51 13.46 9.58 9.59
C TYR A 51 14.79 10.03 10.22
N SER A 52 15.67 9.08 10.50
CA SER A 52 17.04 9.29 10.98
C SER A 52 18.02 9.49 9.82
#